data_AF-A0A1X7TSH5-F1
#
_entry.id   AF-A0A1X7TSH5-F1
#
_cell.length_a   1.000
_cell.length_b   1.000
_cell.length_c   1.000
_cell.angle_alpha   90.00
_cell.angle_beta   90.00
_cell.angle_gamma   90.00
#
_symmetry.space_group_name_H-M   'P 1'
#
loop_
_entity.id
_entity.type
_entity.pdbx_description
1 polymer ?
#
loop_
_entity_poly.entity_id
_entity_poly.type
_entity_poly.pdbx_seq_one_letter_code
_entity_poly.pdbx_strand_id
1 'polypeptide(L)'
;VRTQANYQLMGRHFVGLIFSCFEEIDKTTPISPPTSYDHVTLECKVVPTVQGTVSPMASSGLIRLLNILIEEEKHSYENNQKFSSDELTLLHNGAVYVQSLSQLLQLEKERDRLLVSLSTEGESV
;
A
#
# COMPACT_ATOMS: atom_id res chain seq x y z
N VAL A 1 10.01 -1.56 16.42
CA VAL A 1 9.86 -2.33 17.68
C VAL A 1 8.96 -1.64 18.72
N ARG A 2 9.16 -0.36 19.07
CA ARG A 2 8.30 0.33 20.08
C ARG A 2 6.80 0.33 19.74
N THR A 3 6.42 0.67 18.51
CA THR A 3 5.01 0.63 18.08
C THR A 3 4.41 -0.78 18.18
N GLN A 4 5.20 -1.80 17.85
CA GLN A 4 4.81 -3.21 18.01
C GLN A 4 4.56 -3.56 19.48
N ALA A 5 5.45 -3.15 20.39
CA ALA A 5 5.27 -3.36 21.83
C ALA A 5 3.98 -2.68 22.34
N ASN A 6 3.67 -1.47 21.85
CA ASN A 6 2.41 -0.79 22.20
C ASN A 6 1.18 -1.58 21.71
N TYR A 7 1.19 -2.12 20.49
CA TYR A 7 0.09 -2.96 20.02
C TYR A 7 -0.04 -4.26 20.82
N GLN A 8 1.06 -4.81 21.33
CA GLN A 8 1.02 -5.98 22.20
C GLN A 8 0.41 -5.71 23.58
N LEU A 9 0.41 -4.45 24.05
CA LEU A 9 -0.38 -4.05 25.23
C LEU A 9 -1.89 -4.11 24.96
N MET A 10 -2.32 -3.86 23.73
CA MET A 10 -3.72 -3.94 23.31
C MET A 10 -4.15 -5.39 22.98
N GLY A 11 -3.20 -6.21 22.48
CA GLY A 11 -3.43 -7.61 22.17
C GLY A 11 -2.12 -8.38 22.17
N ARG A 12 -1.92 -9.25 23.17
CA ARG A 12 -0.64 -9.96 23.42
C ARG A 12 -0.12 -10.74 22.21
N HIS A 13 -1.01 -11.24 21.35
CA HIS A 13 -0.67 -12.05 20.18
C HIS A 13 -0.57 -11.25 18.87
N PHE A 14 -0.63 -9.92 18.94
CA PHE A 14 -0.44 -9.08 17.76
C PHE A 14 0.99 -9.25 17.23
N VAL A 15 1.11 -9.44 15.91
CA VAL A 15 2.38 -9.61 15.20
C VAL A 15 2.44 -8.62 14.04
N GLY A 16 3.61 -7.98 13.86
CA GLY A 16 3.88 -7.11 12.72
C GLY A 16 4.51 -7.88 11.58
N LEU A 17 4.14 -7.52 10.34
CA LEU A 17 4.79 -7.98 9.12
C LEU A 17 5.44 -6.78 8.44
N ILE A 18 6.65 -6.95 7.91
CA ILE A 18 7.39 -5.90 7.19
C ILE A 18 7.71 -6.45 5.80
N PHE A 19 7.30 -5.71 4.76
CA PHE A 19 7.64 -5.99 3.37
C PHE A 19 8.70 -4.99 2.91
N SER A 20 9.81 -5.48 2.36
CA SER A 20 10.81 -4.66 1.68
C SER A 20 10.59 -4.79 0.18
N CYS A 21 10.12 -3.72 -0.48
CA CYS A 21 9.64 -3.79 -1.86
C CYS A 21 10.62 -3.20 -2.89
N PHE A 22 11.46 -2.25 -2.49
CA PHE A 22 12.40 -1.56 -3.37
C PHE A 22 13.79 -1.62 -2.76
N GLU A 23 14.54 -2.68 -3.11
CA GLU A 23 15.93 -2.84 -2.70
C GLU A 23 16.83 -2.45 -3.88
N GLU A 24 17.19 -1.16 -3.96
CA GLU A 24 18.38 -0.78 -4.71
C GLU A 24 19.59 -1.28 -3.92
N ILE A 25 20.43 -2.10 -4.55
CA ILE A 25 21.60 -2.70 -3.90
C ILE A 25 22.69 -1.64 -3.76
N ASP A 26 22.49 -0.68 -2.85
CA ASP A 26 23.57 0.08 -2.26
C ASP A 26 23.86 -0.53 -0.88
N LYS A 27 24.84 -1.44 -0.89
CA LYS A 27 25.33 -2.13 0.30
C LYS A 27 26.03 -1.14 1.25
N THR A 28 25.29 -0.37 2.05
CA THR A 28 25.84 0.18 3.29
C THR A 28 24.81 0.29 4.41
N THR A 29 25.05 -0.56 5.43
CA THR A 29 24.71 -0.42 6.86
C THR A 29 23.24 -0.53 7.32
N PRO A 30 22.87 -1.60 8.05
CA PRO A 30 21.78 -1.52 9.01
C PRO A 30 22.30 -0.80 10.27
N ILE A 31 22.00 0.49 10.41
CA ILE A 31 22.10 1.19 11.69
C ILE A 31 20.85 0.83 12.49
N SER A 32 20.91 -0.24 13.29
CA SER A 32 19.89 -0.45 14.32
C SER A 32 20.26 0.43 15.53
N PRO A 33 19.46 1.44 15.90
CA PRO A 33 19.66 2.13 17.17
C PRO A 33 19.43 1.16 18.34
N PRO A 34 20.07 1.36 19.50
CA PRO A 34 19.82 0.55 20.69
C PRO A 34 18.34 0.70 21.06
N THR A 35 17.60 -0.41 21.01
CA THR A 35 16.18 -0.43 21.37
C THR A 35 16.03 -0.95 22.79
N SER A 36 15.15 -0.32 23.58
CA SER A 36 14.77 -0.78 24.91
C SER A 36 13.85 -2.02 24.88
N TYR A 37 13.67 -2.64 23.72
CA TYR A 37 12.71 -3.70 23.45
C TYR A 37 13.36 -4.73 22.53
N ASP A 38 13.21 -6.00 22.87
CA ASP A 38 13.79 -7.08 22.08
C ASP A 38 13.07 -7.24 20.74
N HIS A 39 13.86 -7.46 19.70
CA HIS A 39 13.36 -7.86 18.38
C HIS A 39 13.31 -9.39 18.31
N VAL A 40 12.10 -9.96 18.20
CA VAL A 40 11.89 -11.40 18.04
C VAL A 40 11.39 -11.68 16.62
N THR A 41 12.11 -12.53 15.88
CA THR A 41 11.72 -12.98 14.54
C THR A 41 10.86 -14.23 14.64
N LEU A 42 9.75 -14.26 13.90
CA LEU A 42 8.86 -15.43 13.79
C LEU A 42 8.96 -16.03 12.39
N GLU A 43 8.84 -17.35 12.29
CA GLU A 43 8.76 -18.02 10.99
C GLU A 43 7.41 -17.70 10.33
N CYS A 44 7.45 -17.18 9.10
CA CYS A 44 6.26 -16.90 8.28
C CYS A 44 6.22 -17.88 7.11
N LYS A 45 5.15 -18.68 6.99
CA LYS A 45 4.94 -19.62 5.87
C LYS A 45 3.80 -19.13 4.99
N VAL A 46 4.07 -18.99 3.70
CA VAL A 46 3.03 -18.73 2.70
C VAL A 46 2.35 -20.05 2.37
N VAL A 47 1.05 -20.16 2.66
CA VAL A 47 0.25 -21.34 2.35
C VAL A 47 -0.41 -21.14 0.98
N PRO A 48 -0.17 -22.03 0.00
CA PRO A 48 -0.82 -21.92 -1.30
C PRO A 48 -2.34 -22.11 -1.12
N THR A 49 -3.12 -21.22 -1.73
CA THR A 49 -4.58 -21.33 -1.80
C THR A 49 -4.97 -22.10 -3.06
N VAL A 50 -6.18 -22.68 -3.12
CA VAL A 50 -6.69 -23.50 -4.23
C VAL A 50 -6.31 -22.89 -5.59
N GLN A 51 -5.72 -23.70 -6.49
CA GLN A 51 -5.12 -23.24 -7.74
C GLN A 51 -6.02 -22.26 -8.52
N GLY A 52 -5.47 -21.09 -8.85
CA GLY A 52 -6.03 -20.16 -9.84
C GLY A 52 -7.18 -19.26 -9.38
N THR A 53 -7.52 -19.22 -8.08
CA THR A 53 -8.63 -18.37 -7.62
C THR A 53 -8.19 -17.36 -6.58
N VAL A 54 -8.34 -16.07 -6.91
CA VAL A 54 -8.24 -14.97 -5.94
C VAL A 54 -9.54 -14.93 -5.17
N SER A 55 -9.47 -15.02 -3.83
CA SER A 55 -10.66 -14.87 -2.98
C SER A 55 -11.36 -13.55 -3.27
N PRO A 56 -12.71 -13.50 -3.29
CA PRO A 56 -13.46 -12.25 -3.43
C PRO A 56 -13.05 -11.17 -2.42
N MET A 57 -12.63 -11.57 -1.22
CA MET A 57 -12.14 -10.63 -0.20
C MET A 57 -10.79 -9.99 -0.59
N ALA A 58 -9.88 -10.78 -1.15
CA ALA A 58 -8.59 -10.28 -1.62
C ALA A 58 -8.75 -9.36 -2.83
N SER A 59 -9.64 -9.73 -3.78
CA SER A 59 -10.01 -8.88 -4.91
C SER A 59 -10.66 -7.56 -4.46
N SER A 60 -11.59 -7.62 -3.50
CA SER A 60 -12.19 -6.42 -2.89
C SER A 60 -11.15 -5.53 -2.20
N GLY A 61 -10.14 -6.11 -1.56
CA GLY A 61 -9.03 -5.36 -0.97
C GLY A 61 -8.25 -4.55 -2.00
N LEU A 62 -7.99 -5.10 -3.18
CA LEU A 62 -7.31 -4.40 -4.27
C LEU A 62 -8.13 -3.23 -4.81
N ILE A 63 -9.45 -3.41 -4.96
CA ILE A 63 -10.36 -2.32 -5.34
C ILE A 63 -10.38 -1.22 -4.27
N ARG A 64 -10.43 -1.62 -2.99
CA ARG A 64 -10.46 -0.69 -1.86
C ARG A 64 -9.20 0.18 -1.79
N LEU A 65 -8.03 -0.35 -2.14
CA LEU A 65 -6.79 0.43 -2.15
C LEU A 65 -6.88 1.62 -3.10
N LEU A 66 -7.38 1.42 -4.33
CA LEU A 66 -7.54 2.51 -5.30
C LEU A 66 -8.50 3.58 -4.78
N ASN A 67 -9.61 3.18 -4.16
CA ASN A 67 -10.54 4.13 -3.56
C ASN A 67 -9.87 4.95 -2.44
N ILE A 68 -9.06 4.32 -1.59
CA ILE A 68 -8.31 5.02 -0.53
C ILE A 68 -7.36 6.07 -1.13
N LEU A 69 -6.62 5.71 -2.18
CA LEU A 69 -5.67 6.63 -2.83
C LEU A 69 -6.39 7.83 -3.49
N ILE A 70 -7.53 7.59 -4.13
CA ILE A 70 -8.35 8.65 -4.73
C ILE A 70 -8.91 9.59 -3.64
N GLU A 71 -9.39 9.02 -2.52
CA GLU A 71 -9.88 9.82 -1.41
C GLU A 71 -8.76 10.63 -0.74
N GLU A 72 -7.56 10.06 -0.59
CA GLU A 72 -6.40 10.76 -0.04
C GLU A 72 -5.99 11.95 -0.92
N GLU A 73 -5.91 11.74 -2.23
CA GLU A 73 -5.59 12.79 -3.20
C GLU A 73 -6.65 13.89 -3.21
N LYS A 74 -7.93 13.51 -3.20
CA LYS A 74 -9.04 14.47 -3.11
C LYS A 74 -8.97 15.30 -1.83
N HIS A 75 -8.75 14.64 -0.69
CA HIS A 75 -8.63 15.32 0.59
C HIS A 75 -7.44 16.30 0.61
N SER A 76 -6.30 15.90 0.04
CA SER A 76 -5.12 16.76 -0.11
C SER A 76 -5.44 17.99 -0.97
N TYR A 77 -6.08 17.82 -2.13
CA TYR A 77 -6.49 18.91 -3.00
C TYR A 77 -7.45 19.88 -2.31
N GLU A 78 -8.54 19.37 -1.73
CA GLU A 78 -9.54 20.18 -1.02
C GLU A 78 -8.94 20.93 0.17
N ASN A 79 -7.99 20.33 0.89
CA ASN A 79 -7.31 21.00 1.99
C ASN A 79 -6.44 22.16 1.49
N ASN A 80 -5.72 21.99 0.37
CA ASN A 80 -4.88 23.05 -0.20
C ASN A 80 -5.70 24.21 -0.78
N GLN A 81 -6.88 23.93 -1.35
CA GLN A 81 -7.78 24.96 -1.89
C GLN A 81 -8.26 25.96 -0.81
N LYS A 82 -8.36 25.52 0.45
CA LYS A 82 -8.78 26.40 1.57
C LYS A 82 -7.81 27.54 1.87
N PHE A 83 -6.55 27.42 1.45
CA PHE A 83 -5.49 28.35 1.81
C PHE A 83 -4.98 29.19 0.63
N SER A 84 -5.50 28.97 -0.59
CA SER A 84 -5.09 29.71 -1.78
C SER A 84 -6.24 30.58 -2.30
N SER A 85 -5.98 31.87 -2.49
CA SER A 85 -6.88 32.81 -3.15
C SER A 85 -6.38 33.27 -4.53
N ASP A 86 -5.19 32.84 -4.93
CA ASP A 86 -4.58 33.18 -6.21
C ASP A 86 -5.08 32.24 -7.31
N GLU A 87 -5.73 32.79 -8.34
CA GLU A 87 -6.35 32.03 -9.43
C GLU A 87 -5.34 31.17 -10.20
N LEU A 88 -4.10 31.64 -10.37
CA LEU A 88 -3.05 30.87 -11.03
C LEU A 88 -2.64 29.66 -10.19
N THR A 89 -2.50 29.83 -8.89
CA THR A 89 -2.24 28.74 -7.95
C THR A 89 -3.40 27.74 -7.90
N LEU A 90 -4.65 28.21 -7.93
CA LEU A 90 -5.82 27.33 -7.99
C LEU A 90 -5.83 26.48 -9.28
N LEU A 91 -5.53 27.10 -10.43
CA LEU A 91 -5.42 26.41 -11.71
C LEU A 91 -4.27 25.39 -11.70
N HIS A 92 -3.10 25.78 -11.19
CA HIS A 92 -1.96 24.88 -11.08
C HIS A 92 -2.27 23.66 -10.21
N ASN A 93 -2.86 23.87 -9.03
CA ASN A 93 -3.26 22.79 -8.14
C ASN A 93 -4.31 21.88 -8.79
N GLY A 94 -5.25 22.45 -9.55
CA GLY A 94 -6.22 21.67 -10.32
C GLY A 94 -5.57 20.79 -11.38
N ALA A 95 -4.57 21.30 -12.08
CA ALA A 95 -3.80 20.53 -13.07
C ALA A 95 -3.01 19.39 -12.41
N VAL A 96 -2.36 19.65 -11.27
CA VAL A 96 -1.63 18.64 -10.48
C VAL A 96 -2.58 17.54 -9.99
N TYR A 97 -3.76 17.92 -9.49
CA TYR A 97 -4.78 16.96 -9.04
C TYR A 97 -5.24 16.04 -10.18
N VAL A 98 -5.58 16.60 -11.35
CA VAL A 98 -5.99 15.81 -12.53
C VAL A 98 -4.85 14.91 -13.01
N GLN A 99 -3.60 15.38 -12.96
CA GLN A 99 -2.44 14.56 -13.29
C GLN A 99 -2.28 13.37 -12.34
N SER A 100 -2.42 13.58 -11.02
CA SER A 100 -2.37 12.50 -10.02
C SER A 100 -3.47 11.47 -10.25
N LEU A 101 -4.73 11.91 -10.46
CA LEU A 101 -5.83 11.00 -10.78
C LEU A 101 -5.59 10.18 -12.06
N SER A 102 -5.00 10.79 -13.08
CA SER A 102 -4.65 10.10 -14.33
C SER A 102 -3.64 8.96 -14.09
N GLN A 103 -2.65 9.19 -13.22
CA GLN A 103 -1.69 8.16 -12.84
C GLN A 103 -2.35 7.02 -12.04
N LEU A 104 -3.29 7.34 -11.14
CA LEU A 104 -4.04 6.32 -10.39
C LEU A 104 -4.93 5.45 -11.31
N LEU A 105 -5.53 6.04 -12.35
CA LEU A 105 -6.29 5.28 -13.35
C LEU A 105 -5.41 4.32 -14.17
N GLN A 106 -4.13 4.65 -14.38
CA GLN A 106 -3.20 3.70 -15.00
C GLN A 106 -2.93 2.48 -14.11
N LEU A 107 -2.87 2.67 -12.79
CA LEU A 107 -2.75 1.57 -11.83
C LEU A 107 -3.98 0.66 -11.84
N GLU A 108 -5.17 1.21 -12.08
CA GLU A 108 -6.38 0.41 -12.23
C GLU A 108 -6.27 -0.58 -13.40
N LYS A 109 -5.71 -0.14 -14.53
CA LYS A 109 -5.49 -1.00 -15.69
C LYS A 109 -4.51 -2.14 -15.38
N GLU A 110 -3.43 -1.85 -14.66
CA GLU A 110 -2.46 -2.88 -14.25
C GLU A 110 -3.04 -3.84 -13.20
N ARG A 111 -3.89 -3.35 -12.27
CA ARG A 111 -4.66 -4.21 -11.34
C ARG A 111 -5.48 -5.24 -12.11
N ASP A 112 -6.25 -4.80 -13.11
CA ASP A 112 -7.12 -5.70 -13.88
C ASP A 112 -6.29 -6.72 -14.65
N ARG A 113 -5.17 -6.29 -15.24
CA ARG A 113 -4.21 -7.21 -15.88
C ARG A 113 -3.70 -8.29 -14.92
N LEU A 114 -3.33 -7.92 -13.69
CA LEU A 114 -2.85 -8.85 -12.67
C LEU A 114 -3.94 -9.82 -12.19
N LEU A 115 -5.18 -9.34 -12.02
CA LEU A 115 -6.31 -10.19 -11.64
C LEU A 115 -6.63 -11.22 -12.72
N VAL A 116 -6.53 -10.83 -13.99
CA VAL A 116 -6.70 -11.75 -15.12
C VAL A 116 -5.57 -12.79 -15.14
N SER A 117 -4.30 -12.39 -15.00
CA SER A 117 -3.18 -13.35 -15.00
C SER A 117 -3.27 -14.37 -13.87
N LEU A 118 -3.70 -13.94 -12.67
CA LEU A 118 -3.90 -14.82 -11.52
C LEU A 118 -5.04 -15.83 -11.73
N SER A 119 -5.99 -15.51 -12.61
CA SER A 119 -7.11 -16.41 -12.95
C SER A 119 -6.73 -17.44 -14.03
N THR A 120 -5.84 -17.08 -14.97
CA THR A 120 -5.44 -17.95 -16.10
C THR A 120 -4.38 -19.00 -15.75
N GLU A 121 -3.53 -18.77 -14.74
CA GLU A 121 -2.52 -19.74 -14.30
C GLU A 121 -3.13 -20.99 -13.62
N GLY A 122 -4.43 -21.00 -13.34
CA GLY A 122 -5.17 -22.13 -12.76
C GLY A 122 -5.61 -23.23 -13.73
N GLU A 123 -5.55 -23.00 -15.05
CA GLU A 123 -6.08 -23.94 -16.06
C GLU A 123 -5.02 -24.88 -16.65
N SER A 124 -3.77 -24.80 -16.19
CA SER A 124 -2.63 -25.57 -16.73
C SER A 124 -2.12 -26.64 -15.77
N VAL A 125 -2.97 -27.58 -15.32
CA VAL A 125 -2.57 -28.91 -14.81
C VAL A 125 -3.63 -29.94 -15.17
#